data_AF-A0A948C9D7-F1
#
_entry.id   AF-A0A948C9D7-F1
#
_cell.length_a   1.000
_cell.length_b   1.000
_cell.length_c   1.000
_cell.angle_alpha   90.00
_cell.angle_beta   90.00
_cell.angle_gamma   90.00
#
_symmetry.space_group_name_H-M   'P 1'
#
loop_
_entity.id
_entity.type
_entity.pdbx_description
1 polymer ?
#
loop_
_entity_poly.entity_id
_entity_poly.type
_entity_poly.pdbx_seq_one_letter_code
_entity_poly.pdbx_strand_id
1 'polypeptide(L)'
;MKKQAWIDYEKAAEIGIKVILGILVLTVVLGTIFYFLGWFNEAALVAKKEFGAKAALSKYEWFVSQANGIEKMNKDISLFEARTKSVDEQYKGYGEDKAKWPLHISAQYSREKQLAIDDLIAVVSQRNNLVKEYNSASEKFNWRPFNSRKDRPKESFM
;
A
#
# COMPACT_ATOMS: atom_id res chain seq x y z
N MET A 1 2.82 34.20 -76.23
CA MET A 1 3.06 34.58 -74.81
C MET A 1 2.10 33.93 -73.82
N LYS A 2 0.78 33.79 -74.09
CA LYS A 2 -0.16 33.22 -73.10
C LYS A 2 0.12 31.78 -72.66
N LYS A 3 0.55 30.87 -73.56
CA LYS A 3 0.81 29.46 -73.22
C LYS A 3 1.97 29.24 -72.23
N GLN A 4 3.02 30.06 -72.31
CA GLN A 4 4.19 29.91 -71.43
C GLN A 4 3.83 30.28 -69.98
N ALA A 5 3.08 31.37 -69.80
CA ALA A 5 2.61 31.79 -68.48
C ALA A 5 1.79 30.69 -67.77
N TRP A 6 0.90 30.00 -68.50
CA TRP A 6 0.11 28.90 -67.93
C TRP A 6 0.96 27.72 -67.44
N ILE A 7 2.01 27.34 -68.17
CA ILE A 7 2.92 26.26 -67.78
C ILE A 7 3.74 26.65 -66.53
N ASP A 8 4.14 27.92 -66.43
CA ASP A 8 4.85 28.43 -65.27
C ASP A 8 3.95 28.49 -64.01
N TYR A 9 2.66 28.81 -64.19
CA TYR A 9 1.65 28.72 -63.12
C TYR A 9 1.42 27.28 -62.63
N GLU A 10 1.31 26.30 -63.54
CA GLU A 10 1.14 24.89 -63.17
C GLU A 10 2.34 24.36 -62.37
N LYS A 11 3.57 24.68 -62.80
CA LYS A 11 4.79 24.30 -62.05
C LYS A 11 4.87 24.97 -60.68
N ALA A 12 4.52 26.25 -60.58
CA ALA A 12 4.48 26.96 -59.31
C ALA A 12 3.42 26.37 -58.36
N ALA A 13 2.25 25.99 -58.89
CA ALA A 13 1.19 25.32 -58.13
C ALA A 13 1.62 23.94 -57.63
N GLU A 14 2.31 23.14 -58.46
CA GLU A 14 2.80 21.82 -58.08
C GLU A 14 3.85 21.91 -56.96
N ILE A 15 4.78 22.87 -57.04
CA ILE A 15 5.75 23.15 -55.98
C ILE A 15 5.04 23.61 -54.71
N GLY A 16 4.05 24.51 -54.83
CA GLY A 16 3.24 24.99 -53.70
C GLY A 16 2.52 23.85 -52.98
N ILE A 17 1.91 22.92 -53.72
CA ILE A 17 1.22 21.74 -53.15
C ILE A 17 2.21 20.83 -52.41
N LYS A 18 3.39 20.57 -52.97
CA LYS A 18 4.43 19.75 -52.31
C LYS A 18 4.94 20.39 -51.02
N VAL A 19 5.11 21.71 -51.01
CA VAL A 19 5.49 22.45 -49.79
C VAL A 19 4.40 22.37 -48.73
N ILE A 20 3.14 22.57 -49.10
CA ILE A 20 1.99 22.46 -48.18
C ILE A 20 1.89 21.04 -47.58
N LEU A 21 2.02 20.00 -48.42
CA LEU A 21 2.03 18.62 -47.95
C LEU A 21 3.21 18.35 -47.02
N GLY A 22 4.41 18.88 -47.33
CA GLY A 22 5.58 18.77 -46.47
C GLY A 22 5.36 19.40 -45.09
N ILE A 23 4.76 20.60 -45.04
CA ILE A 23 4.42 21.29 -43.79
C ILE A 23 3.37 20.49 -43.00
N LEU A 24 2.37 19.93 -43.68
CA LEU A 24 1.33 19.13 -43.04
C LEU A 24 1.92 17.87 -42.39
N VAL A 25 2.78 17.14 -43.10
CA VAL A 25 3.49 15.97 -42.57
C VAL A 25 4.36 16.36 -41.38
N LEU A 26 5.14 17.43 -41.48
CA LEU A 26 5.98 17.92 -40.38
C LEU A 26 5.15 18.25 -39.13
N THR A 27 3.99 18.88 -39.31
CA THR A 27 3.08 19.25 -38.21
C THR A 27 2.53 18.01 -37.51
N VAL A 28 2.15 16.98 -38.26
CA VAL A 28 1.68 15.70 -37.70
C VAL A 28 2.80 15.02 -36.91
N VAL A 29 4.03 14.97 -37.45
CA VAL A 29 5.18 14.38 -36.77
C VAL A 29 5.50 15.12 -35.47
N LEU A 30 5.60 16.45 -35.50
CA LEU A 30 5.82 17.25 -34.30
C LEU A 30 4.70 17.05 -33.27
N GLY A 31 3.43 17.02 -33.71
CA GLY A 31 2.29 16.76 -32.85
C GLY A 31 2.40 15.43 -32.11
N THR A 32 2.82 14.36 -32.79
CA THR A 32 3.05 13.05 -32.13
C THR A 32 4.19 13.11 -31.12
N ILE A 33 5.31 13.75 -31.44
CA ILE A 33 6.45 13.89 -30.52
C ILE A 33 6.03 14.65 -29.25
N PHE A 34 5.32 15.77 -29.40
CA PHE A 34 4.85 16.55 -28.25
C PHE A 34 3.84 15.78 -27.39
N TYR A 35 2.98 14.97 -28.01
CA TYR A 35 2.07 14.09 -27.27
C TYR A 35 2.82 13.08 -26.40
N PHE A 36 3.83 12.39 -26.96
CA PHE A 36 4.64 11.44 -26.19
C PHE A 36 5.48 12.14 -25.11
N LEU A 37 6.09 13.29 -25.38
CA LEU A 37 6.83 14.07 -24.39
C LEU A 37 5.94 14.54 -23.23
N GLY A 38 4.68 14.89 -23.50
CA GLY A 38 3.69 15.22 -22.47
C GLY A 38 3.47 14.06 -21.50
N TRP A 39 3.37 12.84 -22.02
CA TRP A 39 3.17 11.64 -21.19
C TRP A 39 4.38 11.33 -20.29
N PHE A 40 5.61 11.51 -20.81
CA PHE A 40 6.82 11.38 -19.99
C PHE A 40 6.91 12.42 -18.88
N ASN A 41 6.43 13.65 -19.11
CA ASN A 41 6.42 14.69 -18.10
C ASN A 41 5.45 14.34 -16.95
N GLU A 42 4.27 13.79 -17.25
CA GLU A 42 3.34 13.28 -16.23
C GLU A 42 3.95 12.15 -15.41
N ALA A 43 4.57 11.16 -16.07
CA ALA A 43 5.26 10.07 -15.39
C ALA A 43 6.41 10.58 -14.49
N ALA A 44 7.20 11.56 -14.96
CA ALA A 44 8.26 12.18 -14.18
C ALA A 44 7.73 12.98 -12.99
N LEU A 45 6.60 13.68 -13.15
CA LEU A 45 5.93 14.39 -12.06
C LEU A 45 5.39 13.43 -11.01
N VAL A 46 4.76 12.32 -11.42
CA VAL A 46 4.31 11.26 -10.50
C VAL A 46 5.51 10.62 -9.80
N ALA A 47 6.57 10.28 -10.53
CA ALA A 47 7.79 9.73 -9.95
C ALA A 47 8.42 10.69 -8.93
N LYS A 48 8.47 11.99 -9.21
CA LYS A 48 8.96 13.00 -8.26
C LYS A 48 8.05 13.15 -7.04
N LYS A 49 6.73 13.09 -7.21
CA LYS A 49 5.76 13.14 -6.10
C LYS A 49 5.85 11.91 -5.21
N GLU A 50 6.02 10.73 -5.80
CA GLU A 50 6.05 9.45 -5.06
C GLU A 50 7.44 9.11 -4.51
N PHE A 51 8.50 9.37 -5.26
CA PHE A 51 9.88 8.96 -4.94
C PHE A 51 10.83 10.13 -4.70
N GLY A 52 10.35 11.37 -4.71
CA GLY A 52 11.15 12.53 -4.32
C GLY A 52 11.59 12.44 -2.84
N ALA A 53 12.69 13.10 -2.49
CA ALA A 53 13.30 13.01 -1.16
C ALA A 53 12.32 13.27 -0.01
N LYS A 54 11.43 14.26 -0.15
CA LYS A 54 10.40 14.58 0.85
C LYS A 54 9.38 13.44 1.02
N ALA A 55 8.94 12.84 -0.08
CA ALA A 55 7.99 11.72 -0.05
C ALA A 55 8.64 10.46 0.52
N ALA A 56 9.90 10.20 0.16
CA ALA A 56 10.68 9.10 0.72
C ALA A 56 10.85 9.24 2.24
N LEU A 57 11.18 10.43 2.74
CA LEU A 57 11.30 10.70 4.18
C LEU A 57 9.98 10.49 4.91
N SER A 58 8.88 11.05 4.39
CA SER A 58 7.55 10.89 4.99
C SER A 58 7.10 9.41 5.03
N LYS A 59 7.41 8.64 3.97
CA LYS A 59 7.15 7.20 3.95
C LYS A 59 8.01 6.45 4.98
N TYR A 60 9.28 6.81 5.11
CA TYR A 60 10.17 6.22 6.12
C TYR A 60 9.63 6.44 7.53
N GLU A 61 9.24 7.67 7.87
CA GLU A 61 8.62 8.01 9.16
C GLU A 61 7.34 7.22 9.40
N TRP A 62 6.50 7.06 8.36
CA TRP A 62 5.30 6.24 8.42
C TRP A 62 5.65 4.76 8.71
N PHE A 63 6.61 4.17 8.00
CA PHE A 63 7.04 2.78 8.25
C PHE A 63 7.59 2.59 9.67
N VAL A 64 8.40 3.54 10.16
CA VAL A 64 8.92 3.50 11.55
C VAL A 64 7.76 3.56 12.55
N SER A 65 6.81 4.46 12.35
CA SER A 65 5.62 4.58 13.19
C SER A 65 4.80 3.29 13.22
N GLN A 66 4.54 2.69 12.05
CA GLN A 66 3.82 1.43 11.94
C GLN A 66 4.56 0.26 12.58
N ALA A 67 5.89 0.17 12.40
CA ALA A 67 6.71 -0.84 13.04
C ALA A 67 6.65 -0.75 14.58
N ASN A 68 6.74 0.46 15.12
CA ASN A 68 6.57 0.71 16.55
C ASN A 68 5.16 0.36 17.03
N GLY A 69 4.13 0.65 16.21
CA GLY A 69 2.74 0.26 16.47
C GLY A 69 2.57 -1.26 16.55
N ILE A 70 3.16 -2.01 15.62
CA ILE A 70 3.15 -3.48 15.62
C ILE A 70 3.87 -4.03 16.85
N GLU A 71 5.03 -3.47 17.21
CA GLU A 71 5.76 -3.91 18.41
C GLU A 71 4.94 -3.67 19.69
N LYS A 72 4.30 -2.50 19.79
CA LYS A 72 3.37 -2.20 20.90
C LYS A 72 2.24 -3.23 20.95
N MET A 73 1.60 -3.52 19.83
CA MET A 73 0.52 -4.51 19.79
C MET A 73 1.00 -5.92 20.15
N ASN A 74 2.22 -6.31 19.79
CA ASN A 74 2.78 -7.58 20.24
C ASN A 74 2.94 -7.63 21.77
N LYS A 75 3.34 -6.51 22.41
CA LYS A 75 3.39 -6.41 23.87
C LYS A 75 1.99 -6.48 24.47
N ASP A 76 1.02 -5.79 23.88
CA ASP A 76 -0.37 -5.82 24.32
C ASP A 76 -0.94 -7.24 24.22
N ILE A 77 -0.69 -7.97 23.12
CA ILE A 77 -1.06 -9.40 22.99
C ILE A 77 -0.51 -10.22 24.15
N SER A 78 0.77 -10.06 24.49
CA SER A 78 1.38 -10.80 25.62
C SER A 78 0.72 -10.48 26.97
N LEU A 79 0.28 -9.23 27.17
CA LEU A 79 -0.46 -8.81 28.36
C LEU A 79 -1.86 -9.46 28.40
N PHE A 80 -2.58 -9.48 27.27
CA PHE A 80 -3.90 -10.11 27.20
C PHE A 80 -3.84 -11.63 27.33
N GLU A 81 -2.82 -12.28 26.75
CA GLU A 81 -2.56 -13.70 26.98
C GLU A 81 -2.28 -13.99 28.47
N ALA A 82 -1.52 -13.14 29.14
CA ALA A 82 -1.27 -13.26 30.57
C ALA A 82 -2.56 -13.07 31.38
N ARG A 83 -3.44 -12.15 31.00
CA ARG A 83 -4.77 -11.99 31.60
C ARG A 83 -5.65 -13.22 31.40
N THR A 84 -5.65 -13.82 30.21
CA THR A 84 -6.38 -15.07 29.95
C THR A 84 -5.90 -16.19 30.86
N LYS A 85 -4.59 -16.25 31.16
CA LYS A 85 -4.01 -17.21 32.13
C LYS A 85 -4.33 -16.84 33.58
N SER A 86 -4.33 -15.55 33.94
CA SER A 86 -4.65 -15.12 35.30
C SER A 86 -6.09 -15.47 35.69
N VAL A 87 -7.02 -15.44 34.72
CA VAL A 87 -8.39 -15.94 34.95
C VAL A 87 -8.37 -17.44 35.27
N ASP A 88 -7.55 -18.26 34.60
CA ASP A 88 -7.44 -19.68 34.97
C ASP A 88 -6.85 -19.83 36.38
N GLU A 89 -5.84 -19.03 36.73
CA GLU A 89 -5.17 -19.07 38.03
C GLU A 89 -6.08 -18.69 39.19
N GLN A 90 -6.90 -17.65 39.04
CA GLN A 90 -7.85 -17.20 40.06
C GLN A 90 -8.83 -18.32 40.46
N TYR A 91 -9.19 -19.19 39.52
CA TYR A 91 -10.16 -20.25 39.74
C TYR A 91 -9.53 -21.62 40.03
N LYS A 92 -8.19 -21.74 40.06
CA LYS A 92 -7.49 -23.00 40.41
C LYS A 92 -7.90 -23.53 41.80
N GLY A 93 -8.23 -22.64 42.74
CA GLY A 93 -8.66 -22.99 44.09
C GLY A 93 -9.95 -23.82 44.16
N TYR A 94 -10.77 -23.83 43.11
CA TYR A 94 -12.02 -24.60 43.04
C TYR A 94 -11.82 -26.04 42.53
N GLY A 95 -10.58 -26.44 42.24
CA GLY A 95 -10.21 -27.77 41.76
C GLY A 95 -10.08 -27.85 40.24
N GLU A 96 -9.29 -28.82 39.76
CA GLU A 96 -8.99 -28.99 38.33
C GLU A 96 -10.21 -29.46 37.52
N ASP A 97 -11.13 -30.17 38.16
CA ASP A 97 -12.33 -30.72 37.56
C ASP A 97 -13.45 -29.67 37.48
N LYS A 98 -13.45 -28.91 36.38
CA LYS A 98 -14.42 -27.83 36.11
C LYS A 98 -15.88 -28.30 36.12
N ALA A 99 -16.16 -29.59 35.90
CA ALA A 99 -17.52 -30.14 35.93
C ALA A 99 -18.09 -30.24 37.35
N LYS A 100 -17.22 -30.29 38.36
CA LYS A 100 -17.62 -30.32 39.79
C LYS A 100 -17.77 -28.93 40.39
N TRP A 101 -17.48 -27.88 39.63
CA TRP A 101 -17.59 -26.53 40.15
C TRP A 101 -19.04 -26.17 40.47
N PRO A 102 -19.29 -25.42 41.55
CA PRO A 102 -20.61 -24.87 41.81
C PRO A 102 -21.10 -24.08 40.59
N LEU A 103 -22.40 -24.21 40.26
CA LEU A 103 -22.96 -23.66 39.03
C LEU A 103 -22.66 -22.16 38.86
N HIS A 104 -22.76 -21.38 39.94
CA HIS A 104 -22.45 -19.95 39.96
C HIS A 104 -20.98 -19.64 39.64
N ILE A 105 -20.03 -20.43 40.16
CA ILE A 105 -18.59 -20.29 39.87
C ILE A 105 -18.30 -20.66 38.42
N SER A 106 -18.87 -21.75 37.91
CA SER A 106 -18.67 -22.19 36.52
C SER A 106 -19.18 -21.14 35.52
N ALA A 107 -20.33 -20.52 35.80
CA ALA A 107 -20.92 -19.48 34.98
C ALA A 107 -20.09 -18.18 35.02
N GLN A 108 -19.57 -17.81 36.20
CA GLN A 108 -18.71 -16.65 36.36
C GLN A 108 -17.38 -16.83 35.62
N TYR A 109 -16.70 -17.96 35.81
CA TYR A 109 -15.48 -18.29 35.09
C TYR A 109 -15.68 -18.26 33.58
N SER A 110 -16.75 -18.89 33.08
CA SER A 110 -17.01 -18.94 31.63
C SER A 110 -17.20 -17.53 31.06
N ARG A 111 -17.90 -16.65 31.79
CA ARG A 111 -18.08 -15.25 31.40
C ARG A 111 -16.75 -14.48 31.39
N GLU A 112 -15.97 -14.56 32.47
CA GLU A 112 -14.69 -13.85 32.59
C GLU A 112 -13.66 -14.36 31.59
N LYS A 113 -13.63 -15.68 31.35
CA LYS A 113 -12.76 -16.30 30.36
C LYS A 113 -13.13 -15.87 28.95
N GLN A 114 -14.42 -15.84 28.62
CA GLN A 114 -14.89 -15.39 27.32
C GLN A 114 -14.51 -13.92 27.09
N LEU A 115 -14.74 -13.04 28.07
CA LEU A 115 -14.35 -11.64 27.99
C LEU A 115 -12.83 -11.48 27.74
N ALA A 116 -12.00 -12.24 28.46
CA ALA A 116 -10.55 -12.19 28.27
C ALA A 116 -10.10 -12.70 26.88
N ILE A 117 -10.80 -13.70 26.32
CA ILE A 117 -10.54 -14.21 24.97
C ILE A 117 -10.99 -13.20 23.90
N ASP A 118 -12.17 -12.60 24.06
CA ASP A 118 -12.70 -11.60 23.13
C ASP A 118 -11.78 -10.38 23.06
N ASP A 119 -11.28 -9.92 24.21
CA ASP A 119 -10.29 -8.84 24.30
C ASP A 119 -8.99 -9.22 23.56
N LEU A 120 -8.48 -10.44 23.76
CA LEU A 120 -7.28 -10.93 23.06
C LEU A 120 -7.49 -10.97 21.55
N ILE A 121 -8.62 -11.50 21.09
CA ILE A 121 -8.97 -11.55 19.66
C ILE A 121 -9.05 -10.14 19.06
N ALA A 122 -9.63 -9.18 19.78
CA ALA A 122 -9.71 -7.80 19.34
C ALA A 122 -8.31 -7.19 19.11
N VAL A 123 -7.38 -7.38 20.04
CA VAL A 123 -6.00 -6.87 19.92
C VAL A 123 -5.24 -7.60 18.81
N VAL A 124 -5.38 -8.92 18.70
CA VAL A 124 -4.78 -9.71 17.61
C VAL A 124 -5.30 -9.22 16.25
N SER A 125 -6.60 -8.92 16.13
CA SER A 125 -7.19 -8.40 14.90
C SER A 125 -6.62 -7.02 14.54
N GLN A 126 -6.53 -6.10 15.51
CA GLN A 126 -5.90 -4.79 15.30
C GLN A 126 -4.45 -4.92 14.85
N ARG A 127 -3.68 -5.79 15.50
CA ARG A 127 -2.29 -6.09 15.14
C ARG A 127 -2.17 -6.64 13.72
N ASN A 128 -3.04 -7.57 13.33
CA ASN A 128 -3.03 -8.15 11.98
C ASN A 128 -3.40 -7.13 10.91
N ASN A 129 -4.31 -6.19 11.21
CA ASN A 129 -4.62 -5.08 10.30
C ASN A 129 -3.41 -4.17 10.09
N LEU A 130 -2.68 -3.80 11.15
CA LEU A 130 -1.45 -3.01 11.04
C LEU A 130 -0.38 -3.72 10.21
N VAL A 131 -0.18 -5.03 10.44
CA VAL A 131 0.76 -5.82 9.64
C VAL A 131 0.35 -5.89 8.18
N LYS A 132 -0.95 -6.07 7.89
CA LYS A 132 -1.45 -6.11 6.52
C LYS A 132 -1.23 -4.78 5.80
N GLU A 133 -1.51 -3.66 6.47
CA GLU A 133 -1.26 -2.32 5.92
C GLU A 133 0.24 -2.10 5.69
N TYR A 134 1.08 -2.46 6.66
CA TYR A 134 2.53 -2.38 6.57
C TYR A 134 3.07 -3.21 5.39
N ASN A 135 2.66 -4.47 5.28
CA ASN A 135 3.11 -5.37 4.22
C ASN A 135 2.64 -4.90 2.84
N SER A 136 1.37 -4.50 2.70
CA SER A 136 0.81 -3.95 1.46
C SER A 136 1.54 -2.67 1.01
N ALA A 137 1.87 -1.77 1.95
CA ALA A 137 2.66 -0.59 1.66
C ALA A 137 4.10 -0.96 1.27
N SER A 138 4.71 -1.92 1.97
CA SER A 138 6.08 -2.38 1.67
C SER A 138 6.19 -3.05 0.29
N GLU A 139 5.15 -3.73 -0.19
CA GLU A 139 5.15 -4.35 -1.51
C GLU A 139 5.16 -3.33 -2.66
N LYS A 140 4.52 -2.18 -2.45
CA LYS A 140 4.51 -1.09 -3.43
C LYS A 140 5.88 -0.43 -3.58
N PHE A 141 6.72 -0.51 -2.56
CA PHE A 141 8.02 0.14 -2.52
C PHE A 141 9.10 -0.93 -2.34
N ASN A 142 9.73 -1.33 -3.46
CA ASN A 142 10.84 -2.29 -3.55
C ASN A 142 12.12 -1.76 -2.86
N TRP A 143 12.02 -1.35 -1.59
CA TRP A 143 13.11 -0.87 -0.77
C TRP A 143 13.92 -2.08 -0.31
N ARG A 144 15.24 -1.95 -0.43
CA ARG A 144 16.22 -2.99 -0.11
C ARG A 144 16.00 -3.68 1.26
N PRO A 145 15.59 -2.99 2.34
CA PRO A 145 15.27 -3.61 3.64
C PRO A 145 13.98 -4.45 3.67
N PHE A 146 13.09 -4.32 2.68
CA PHE A 146 11.79 -5.01 2.61
C PHE A 146 11.73 -6.08 1.51
N ASN A 147 12.85 -6.30 0.81
CA ASN A 147 12.96 -7.26 -0.30
C ASN A 147 12.99 -8.72 0.16
N SER A 148 13.27 -8.98 1.44
CA SER A 148 13.27 -10.34 1.99
C SER A 148 12.00 -10.56 2.80
N ARG A 149 11.30 -11.69 2.56
CA ARG A 149 10.12 -12.09 3.36
C ARG A 149 10.44 -12.24 4.86
N LYS A 150 11.71 -12.41 5.22
CA LYS A 150 12.16 -12.61 6.60
C LYS A 150 12.08 -11.32 7.42
N ASP A 151 12.18 -10.17 6.77
CA ASP A 151 12.16 -8.85 7.42
C ASP A 151 10.73 -8.31 7.58
N ARG A 152 9.73 -9.00 7.02
CA ARG A 152 8.32 -8.63 7.17
C ARG A 152 7.73 -9.21 8.46
N PRO A 153 6.92 -8.43 9.20
CA PRO A 153 6.18 -8.97 10.32
C PRO A 153 5.21 -10.06 9.83
N LYS A 154 5.11 -11.17 10.60
CA LYS A 154 4.20 -12.29 10.31
C LYS A 154 2.75 -11.78 10.21
N GLU A 155 2.02 -12.20 9.18
CA GLU A 155 0.66 -11.72 8.87
C GLU A 155 -0.41 -12.21 9.84
N SER A 156 -0.19 -13.35 10.48
CA SER A 156 -1.09 -13.91 11.48
C SER A 156 -0.35 -14.17 12.79
N PHE A 157 -1.01 -13.82 13.89
CA PHE A 157 -0.68 -14.27 15.23
C PHE A 157 -1.62 -15.43 15.60
N MET A 158 -1.42 -16.58 14.94
CA MET A 158 -2.00 -17.90 15.27
C MET A 158 -1.05 -18.99 14.75
#